data_AF-A0A2A4RSP1-F1
#
_entry.id   AF-A0A2A4RSP1-F1
#
_cell.length_a   1.000
_cell.length_b   1.000
_cell.length_c   1.000
_cell.angle_alpha   90.00
_cell.angle_beta   90.00
_cell.angle_gamma   90.00
#
_symmetry.space_group_name_H-M   'P 1'
#
loop_
_entity.id
_entity.type
_entity.pdbx_description
1 polymer ?
#
loop_
_entity_poly.entity_id
_entity_poly.type
_entity_poly.pdbx_seq_one_letter_code
_entity_poly.pdbx_strand_id
1 'polypeptide(L)'
;MSKELDEFDRLLHQRQKEAITAQIIWAKVKSVDWDKKLMIVEGLVDGLEYFDVSLGLSSFYRKPKVGTKCRLGILENKSSASFLIDADEFEEGIFTSGDSVFTIKESGFIIKQGNESLKDIIDDMIDELNKILVIQGNTIDVAAMLAIKLRLSTVLTA
;
A
#
# COMPACT_ATOMS: atom_id res chain seq x y z
N MET A 1 -35.30 24.97 30.51
CA MET A 1 -34.59 23.81 31.10
C MET A 1 -34.11 22.80 30.07
N SER A 2 -34.88 22.39 29.04
CA SER A 2 -34.35 21.43 28.05
C SER A 2 -33.29 22.06 27.12
N LYS A 3 -33.53 23.28 26.62
CA LYS A 3 -32.60 23.94 25.69
C LYS A 3 -31.23 24.24 26.29
N GLU A 4 -31.18 24.66 27.55
CA GLU A 4 -29.89 24.94 28.20
C GLU A 4 -29.10 23.65 28.49
N LEU A 5 -29.79 22.54 28.79
CA LEU A 5 -29.17 21.21 28.94
C LEU A 5 -28.68 20.66 27.59
N ASP A 6 -29.49 20.80 26.53
CA ASP A 6 -29.11 20.39 25.16
C ASP A 6 -27.90 21.19 24.65
N GLU A 7 -27.86 22.49 24.95
CA GLU A 7 -26.74 23.37 24.58
C GLU A 7 -25.48 23.08 25.40
N PHE A 8 -25.63 22.74 26.69
CA PHE A 8 -24.53 22.30 27.54
C PHE A 8 -23.94 20.97 27.07
N ASP A 9 -24.76 19.94 26.78
CA ASP A 9 -24.30 18.66 26.24
C ASP A 9 -23.59 18.83 24.89
N ARG A 10 -24.10 19.71 24.02
CA ARG A 10 -23.44 20.03 22.75
C ARG A 10 -22.05 20.63 22.97
N LEU A 11 -21.93 21.62 23.85
CA LEU A 11 -20.66 22.28 24.15
C LEU A 11 -19.67 21.34 24.84
N LEU A 12 -20.16 20.44 25.70
CA LEU A 12 -19.34 19.45 26.40
C LEU A 12 -18.79 18.42 25.41
N HIS A 13 -19.62 17.91 24.50
CA HIS A 13 -19.17 17.05 23.40
C HIS A 13 -18.19 17.75 22.45
N GLN A 14 -18.39 19.04 22.19
CA GLN A 14 -17.50 19.83 21.33
C GLN A 14 -16.11 19.99 21.97
N ARG A 15 -16.05 20.36 23.26
CA ARG A 15 -14.82 20.37 24.07
C ARG A 15 -14.13 19.00 24.13
N GLN A 16 -14.90 17.92 24.25
CA GLN A 16 -14.36 16.56 24.32
C GLN A 16 -13.72 16.14 22.99
N LYS A 17 -14.32 16.52 21.85
CA LYS A 17 -13.74 16.32 20.52
C LYS A 17 -12.48 17.15 20.30
N GLU A 18 -12.46 18.40 20.77
CA GLU A 18 -11.28 19.28 20.70
C GLU A 18 -10.08 18.74 21.53
N ALA A 19 -10.35 17.97 22.59
CA ALA A 19 -9.32 17.33 23.41
C ALA A 19 -8.66 16.10 22.74
N ILE A 20 -9.27 15.53 21.69
CA ILE A 20 -8.69 14.42 20.91
C ILE A 20 -7.82 15.02 19.81
N THR A 21 -6.61 15.43 20.17
CA THR A 21 -5.60 15.79 19.17
C THR A 21 -4.96 14.52 18.65
N ALA A 22 -5.13 14.20 17.36
CA ALA A 22 -4.36 13.12 16.73
C ALA A 22 -2.87 13.45 16.85
N GLN A 23 -2.13 12.63 17.61
CA GLN A 23 -0.70 12.85 17.81
C GLN A 23 0.06 12.18 16.66
N ILE A 24 0.85 12.97 15.94
CA ILE A 24 1.75 12.48 14.90
C ILE A 24 3.13 12.30 15.52
N ILE A 25 3.69 11.10 15.41
CA ILE A 25 5.01 10.76 15.96
C ILE A 25 5.96 10.39 14.83
N TRP A 26 7.17 10.95 14.89
CA TRP A 26 8.29 10.52 14.08
C TRP A 26 8.97 9.33 14.73
N ALA A 27 9.15 8.26 13.97
CA ALA A 27 9.71 7.00 14.46
C ALA A 27 10.66 6.36 13.43
N LYS A 28 11.36 5.31 13.86
CA LYS A 28 12.21 4.45 13.03
C LYS A 28 11.71 3.02 13.07
N VAL A 29 11.61 2.37 11.91
CA VAL A 29 11.11 1.01 11.80
C VAL A 29 12.10 0.00 12.38
N LYS A 30 11.67 -0.82 13.35
CA LYS A 30 12.50 -1.87 13.98
C LYS A 30 12.24 -3.24 13.36
N SER A 31 10.98 -3.61 13.18
CA SER A 31 10.58 -4.89 12.61
C SER A 31 9.19 -4.83 11.99
N VAL A 32 8.93 -5.68 11.01
CA VAL A 32 7.64 -5.76 10.30
C VAL A 32 7.16 -7.21 10.25
N ASP A 33 5.96 -7.47 10.75
CA ASP A 33 5.23 -8.73 10.60
C ASP A 33 4.22 -8.57 9.45
N TRP A 34 4.61 -9.04 8.26
CA TRP A 34 3.83 -8.83 7.05
C TRP A 34 2.59 -9.73 6.96
N ASP A 35 2.57 -10.85 7.68
CA ASP A 35 1.43 -11.76 7.70
C ASP A 35 0.30 -11.18 8.57
N LYS A 36 0.65 -10.62 9.72
CA LYS A 36 -0.32 -9.95 10.61
C LYS A 36 -0.62 -8.50 10.23
N LYS A 37 0.14 -7.92 9.30
CA LYS A 37 0.06 -6.50 8.90
C LYS A 37 0.36 -5.53 10.05
N LEU A 38 1.32 -5.89 10.89
CA LEU A 38 1.75 -5.13 12.07
C LEU A 38 3.24 -4.81 12.00
N MET A 39 3.66 -3.77 12.71
CA MET A 39 5.08 -3.46 12.89
C MET A 39 5.40 -2.93 14.28
N ILE A 40 6.70 -2.93 14.60
CA ILE A 40 7.27 -2.30 15.78
C ILE A 40 8.19 -1.17 15.33
N VAL A 41 8.06 -0.02 15.99
CA VAL A 41 8.90 1.15 15.72
C VAL A 41 9.39 1.81 16.99
N GLU A 42 10.46 2.58 16.88
CA GLU A 42 11.05 3.35 17.97
C GLU A 42 10.87 4.85 17.69
N GLY A 43 10.25 5.57 18.62
CA GLY A 43 10.07 7.01 18.50
C GLY A 43 11.40 7.76 18.50
N LEU A 44 11.56 8.71 17.57
CA LEU A 44 12.81 9.47 17.43
C LEU A 44 13.00 10.55 18.51
N VAL A 45 11.91 10.96 19.17
CA VAL A 45 11.91 12.04 20.17
C VAL A 45 11.92 11.49 21.60
N ASP A 46 11.11 10.48 21.86
CA ASP A 46 10.93 9.90 23.21
C ASP A 46 11.78 8.63 23.41
N GLY A 47 12.28 8.00 22.34
CA GLY A 47 12.99 6.73 22.40
C GLY A 47 12.11 5.54 22.80
N LEU A 48 10.78 5.69 22.78
CA LEU A 48 9.85 4.65 23.20
C LEU A 48 9.49 3.72 22.05
N GLU A 49 9.29 2.44 22.36
CA GLU A 49 8.81 1.47 21.39
C GLU A 49 7.29 1.48 21.29
N TYR A 50 6.81 1.51 20.05
CA TYR A 50 5.40 1.40 19.69
C TYR A 50 5.19 0.03 19.06
N PHE A 51 4.41 -0.80 19.75
CA PHE A 51 4.06 -2.14 19.33
C PHE A 51 2.71 -2.16 18.59
N ASP A 52 2.49 -3.22 17.83
CA ASP A 52 1.23 -3.49 17.11
C ASP A 52 0.76 -2.31 16.24
N VAL A 53 1.70 -1.57 15.65
CA VAL A 53 1.39 -0.47 14.75
C VAL A 53 0.82 -1.04 13.45
N SER A 54 -0.40 -0.64 13.09
CA SER A 54 -1.04 -1.12 11.86
C SER A 54 -0.34 -0.59 10.60
N LEU A 55 -0.10 -1.46 9.63
CA LEU A 55 0.52 -1.12 8.34
C LEU A 55 -0.46 -0.57 7.30
N GLY A 56 -1.74 -0.51 7.63
CA GLY A 56 -2.79 -0.06 6.73
C GLY A 56 -4.15 -0.64 7.10
N LEU A 57 -5.07 -0.59 6.14
CA LEU A 57 -6.40 -1.17 6.25
C LEU A 57 -6.62 -2.05 5.03
N SER A 58 -7.56 -2.98 5.06
CA SER A 58 -7.75 -4.03 4.03
C SER A 58 -7.60 -3.61 2.57
N SER A 59 -7.99 -2.38 2.20
CA SER A 59 -7.85 -1.83 0.83
C SER A 59 -6.44 -1.34 0.48
N PHE A 60 -5.59 -1.06 1.47
CA PHE A 60 -4.25 -0.53 1.26
C PHE A 60 -3.30 -0.92 2.39
N TYR A 61 -2.32 -1.77 2.07
CA TYR A 61 -1.23 -2.15 2.96
C TYR A 61 0.11 -1.70 2.40
N ARG A 62 1.00 -1.25 3.28
CA ARG A 62 2.36 -0.85 2.92
C ARG A 62 3.36 -1.48 3.88
N LYS A 63 4.38 -2.13 3.33
CA LYS A 63 5.49 -2.75 4.07
C LYS A 63 6.66 -1.79 4.08
N PRO A 64 6.84 -0.97 5.13
CA PRO A 64 7.99 -0.07 5.19
C PRO A 64 9.27 -0.88 5.36
N LYS A 65 10.37 -0.37 4.80
CA LYS A 65 11.68 -1.01 4.95
C LYS A 65 12.19 -0.87 6.37
N VAL A 66 12.74 -1.95 6.92
CA VAL A 66 13.33 -1.92 8.26
C VAL A 66 14.48 -0.89 8.31
N GLY A 67 14.53 -0.12 9.39
CA GLY A 67 15.52 0.94 9.61
C GLY A 67 15.18 2.28 8.97
N THR A 68 14.12 2.37 8.16
CA THR A 68 13.66 3.63 7.57
C THR A 68 12.94 4.52 8.59
N LYS A 69 12.85 5.83 8.32
CA LYS A 69 12.04 6.73 9.14
C LYS A 69 10.58 6.67 8.70
N CYS A 70 9.68 6.83 9.65
CA CYS A 70 8.24 6.81 9.41
C CYS A 70 7.50 7.80 10.30
N ARG A 71 6.24 8.06 9.92
CA ARG A 71 5.28 8.86 10.69
C ARG A 71 4.13 7.96 11.12
N LEU A 72 3.81 8.04 12.40
CA LEU A 72 2.69 7.32 13.00
C LEU A 72 1.57 8.30 13.32
N GLY A 73 0.33 7.83 13.20
CA GLY A 73 -0.82 8.45 13.85
C GLY A 73 -1.22 7.65 15.07
N ILE A 74 -1.48 8.33 16.18
CA ILE A 74 -2.12 7.73 17.37
C ILE A 74 -3.60 8.12 17.39
N LEU A 75 -4.47 7.13 17.48
CA LEU A 75 -5.91 7.33 17.67
C LEU A 75 -6.26 7.40 19.15
N GLU A 76 -7.17 8.32 19.49
CA GLU A 76 -7.78 8.42 20.83
C GLU A 76 -6.80 8.50 22.01
N ASN A 77 -5.57 8.98 21.80
CA ASN A 77 -4.50 8.98 22.79
C ASN A 77 -4.15 7.58 23.35
N LYS A 78 -4.50 6.50 22.63
CA LYS A 78 -4.14 5.12 22.98
C LYS A 78 -3.01 4.68 22.07
N SER A 79 -1.81 4.52 22.61
CA SER A 79 -0.64 4.05 21.84
C SER A 79 -0.86 2.68 21.19
N SER A 80 -1.73 1.85 21.78
CA SER A 80 -2.19 0.57 21.23
C SER A 80 -3.07 0.72 19.97
N ALA A 81 -3.53 1.93 19.66
CA ALA A 81 -4.29 2.27 18.46
C ALA A 81 -3.44 3.17 17.54
N SER A 82 -2.23 2.70 17.23
CA SER A 82 -1.30 3.39 16.34
C SER A 82 -1.30 2.80 14.94
N PHE A 83 -1.11 3.65 13.94
CA PHE A 83 -1.08 3.24 12.54
C PHE A 83 -0.04 4.03 11.76
N LEU A 84 0.48 3.39 10.71
CA LEU A 84 1.44 3.99 9.79
C LEU A 84 0.74 5.02 8.90
N ILE A 85 1.17 6.28 9.02
CA ILE A 85 0.79 7.33 8.07
C ILE A 85 1.63 7.16 6.81
N ASP A 86 2.96 7.13 6.95
CA ASP A 86 3.89 7.07 5.83
C ASP A 86 5.32 6.72 6.27
N ALA A 87 6.18 6.32 5.33
CA ALA A 87 7.59 5.98 5.56
C ALA A 87 8.46 6.43 4.39
N ASP A 88 9.75 6.67 4.63
CA ASP A 88 10.68 7.15 3.58
C ASP A 88 10.90 6.10 2.48
N GLU A 89 10.77 4.80 2.79
CA GLU A 89 10.95 3.71 1.83
C GLU A 89 10.03 2.53 2.16
N PHE A 90 9.47 1.90 1.13
CA PHE A 90 8.63 0.71 1.22
C PHE A 90 9.21 -0.44 0.38
N GLU A 91 9.19 -1.64 0.93
CA GLU A 91 9.55 -2.88 0.22
C GLU A 91 8.40 -3.40 -0.64
N GLU A 92 7.16 -3.22 -0.14
CA GLU A 92 5.96 -3.71 -0.80
C GLU A 92 4.76 -2.79 -0.51
N GLY A 93 3.91 -2.56 -1.50
CA GLY A 93 2.63 -1.89 -1.35
C GLY A 93 1.54 -2.66 -2.07
N ILE A 94 0.39 -2.88 -1.42
CA ILE A 94 -0.77 -3.58 -1.97
C ILE A 94 -1.96 -2.62 -1.92
N PHE A 95 -2.57 -2.35 -3.06
CA PHE A 95 -3.80 -1.59 -3.20
C PHE A 95 -4.90 -2.48 -3.79
N THR A 96 -6.04 -2.53 -3.13
CA THR A 96 -7.17 -3.40 -3.47
C THR A 96 -8.44 -2.57 -3.63
N SER A 97 -9.13 -2.75 -4.75
CA SER A 97 -10.40 -2.11 -5.07
C SER A 97 -11.33 -3.11 -5.74
N GLY A 98 -12.22 -3.72 -4.94
CA GLY A 98 -13.00 -4.88 -5.40
C GLY A 98 -12.06 -6.01 -5.85
N ASP A 99 -12.26 -6.51 -7.06
CA ASP A 99 -11.43 -7.57 -7.65
C ASP A 99 -10.11 -7.05 -8.25
N SER A 100 -9.89 -5.73 -8.24
CA SER A 100 -8.64 -5.14 -8.74
C SER A 100 -7.58 -5.13 -7.65
N VAL A 101 -6.40 -5.66 -7.96
CA VAL A 101 -5.24 -5.67 -7.05
C VAL A 101 -4.02 -5.11 -7.78
N PHE A 102 -3.42 -4.09 -7.19
CA PHE A 102 -2.14 -3.53 -7.61
C PHE A 102 -1.10 -3.76 -6.51
N THR A 103 -0.04 -4.48 -6.83
CA THR A 103 1.10 -4.68 -5.93
C THR A 103 2.37 -4.08 -6.53
N ILE A 104 3.10 -3.31 -5.72
CA ILE A 104 4.42 -2.78 -6.03
C ILE A 104 5.43 -3.53 -5.14
N LYS A 105 6.51 -4.04 -5.74
CA LYS A 105 7.64 -4.68 -5.05
C LYS A 105 8.96 -4.23 -5.69
N GLU A 106 10.07 -4.50 -5.03
CA GLU A 106 11.40 -4.34 -5.63
C GLU A 106 11.55 -5.14 -6.94
N SER A 107 10.94 -6.33 -7.01
CA SER A 107 10.98 -7.19 -8.19
C SER A 107 10.15 -6.68 -9.37
N GLY A 108 9.29 -5.68 -9.17
CA GLY A 108 8.39 -5.14 -10.19
C GLY A 108 6.95 -5.00 -9.71
N PHE A 109 6.02 -5.05 -10.66
CA PHE A 109 4.60 -4.80 -10.44
C PHE A 109 3.77 -6.07 -10.66
N ILE A 110 2.64 -6.12 -9.96
CA ILE A 110 1.57 -7.09 -10.16
C ILE A 110 0.30 -6.27 -10.34
N ILE A 111 -0.34 -6.38 -11.50
CA ILE A 111 -1.61 -5.71 -11.80
C ILE A 111 -2.59 -6.79 -12.19
N LYS A 112 -3.64 -6.98 -11.37
CA LYS A 112 -4.64 -8.03 -11.55
C LYS A 112 -6.06 -7.48 -11.49
N GLN A 113 -6.95 -8.14 -12.22
CA GLN A 113 -8.40 -7.99 -12.10
C GLN A 113 -9.03 -9.37 -12.10
N GLY A 114 -9.60 -9.77 -10.95
CA GLY A 114 -10.10 -11.14 -10.76
C GLY A 114 -8.96 -12.17 -10.93
N ASN A 115 -9.10 -13.06 -11.91
CA ASN A 115 -8.12 -14.11 -12.18
C ASN A 115 -7.11 -13.76 -13.28
N GLU A 116 -7.24 -12.61 -13.93
CA GLU A 116 -6.33 -12.18 -15.00
C GLU A 116 -5.28 -11.20 -14.48
N SER A 117 -4.05 -11.32 -14.99
CA SER A 117 -3.01 -10.32 -14.81
C SER A 117 -2.77 -9.54 -16.10
N LEU A 118 -2.33 -8.29 -15.97
CA LEU A 118 -1.91 -7.50 -17.14
C LEU A 118 -0.76 -8.18 -17.91
N LYS A 119 0.10 -8.93 -17.21
CA LYS A 119 1.20 -9.67 -17.84
C LYS A 119 0.64 -10.73 -18.78
N ASP A 120 -0.32 -11.54 -18.30
CA ASP A 120 -0.93 -12.61 -19.09
C ASP A 120 -1.61 -12.04 -20.34
N ILE A 121 -2.39 -10.96 -20.20
CA ILE A 121 -3.07 -10.30 -21.33
C ILE A 121 -2.07 -9.85 -22.40
N ILE A 122 -0.96 -9.25 -22.00
CA ILE A 122 0.05 -8.77 -22.95
C ILE A 122 0.83 -9.95 -23.54
N ASP A 123 1.14 -10.97 -22.75
CA ASP A 123 1.82 -12.18 -23.20
C ASP A 123 1.00 -12.92 -24.27
N ASP A 124 -0.32 -13.04 -24.05
CA ASP A 124 -1.28 -13.62 -25.00
C ASP A 124 -1.39 -12.77 -26.27
N MET A 125 -1.47 -11.44 -26.13
CA MET A 125 -1.49 -10.53 -27.27
C MET A 125 -0.24 -10.70 -28.15
N ILE A 126 0.95 -10.75 -27.53
CA ILE A 126 2.21 -10.97 -28.26
C ILE A 126 2.19 -12.32 -28.98
N ASP A 127 1.68 -13.37 -28.34
CA ASP A 127 1.61 -14.70 -28.93
C ASP A 127 0.63 -14.75 -30.11
N GLU A 128 -0.53 -14.10 -30.03
CA GLU A 128 -1.46 -13.99 -31.16
C GLU A 128 -0.87 -13.16 -32.30
N LEU A 129 -0.20 -12.05 -32.01
CA LEU A 129 0.47 -11.23 -33.02
C LEU A 129 1.55 -12.03 -33.76
N ASN A 130 2.36 -12.82 -33.06
CA ASN A 130 3.41 -13.64 -33.67
C ASN A 130 2.89 -14.72 -34.63
N LYS A 131 1.58 -15.00 -34.66
CA LYS A 131 0.96 -15.93 -35.62
C LYS A 131 0.65 -15.29 -36.98
N ILE A 132 0.71 -13.96 -37.10
CA ILE A 132 0.32 -13.25 -38.33
C ILE A 132 1.35 -13.48 -39.44
N LEU A 133 0.89 -14.06 -40.55
CA LEU A 133 1.65 -14.19 -41.79
C LEU A 133 1.14 -13.20 -42.83
N VAL A 134 2.01 -12.31 -43.30
CA VAL A 134 1.68 -11.29 -44.30
C VAL A 134 2.07 -11.78 -45.69
N ILE A 135 1.10 -11.88 -46.60
CA ILE A 135 1.31 -12.37 -47.99
C ILE A 135 1.98 -11.31 -48.87
N GLN A 136 1.71 -10.02 -48.63
CA GLN A 136 2.34 -8.89 -49.32
C GLN A 136 2.72 -7.81 -48.31
N GLY A 137 4.01 -7.51 -48.19
CA GLY A 137 4.55 -6.55 -47.22
C GLY A 137 5.46 -7.23 -46.19
N ASN A 138 5.69 -6.55 -45.06
CA ASN A 138 6.53 -7.06 -43.98
C ASN A 138 5.69 -7.84 -42.97
N THR A 139 6.11 -9.06 -42.66
CA THR A 139 5.58 -9.82 -41.52
C THR A 139 6.12 -9.25 -40.20
N ILE A 140 5.54 -9.70 -39.09
CA ILE A 140 5.96 -9.30 -37.75
C ILE A 140 7.37 -9.84 -37.48
N ASP A 141 8.20 -8.99 -36.88
CA ASP A 141 9.49 -9.41 -36.36
C ASP A 141 9.29 -10.18 -35.05
N VAL A 142 9.14 -11.50 -35.17
CA VAL A 142 8.94 -12.41 -34.04
C VAL A 142 10.08 -12.33 -33.03
N ALA A 143 11.32 -12.13 -33.48
CA ALA A 143 12.47 -12.04 -32.59
C ALA A 143 12.39 -10.77 -31.72
N ALA A 144 12.02 -9.63 -32.33
CA ALA A 144 11.79 -8.39 -31.60
C ALA A 144 10.62 -8.50 -30.61
N MET A 145 9.53 -9.15 -31.01
CA MET A 145 8.36 -9.37 -30.14
C MET A 145 8.70 -10.26 -28.93
N LEU A 146 9.47 -11.33 -29.12
CA LEU A 146 9.95 -12.17 -28.02
C LEU A 146 10.89 -11.42 -27.08
N ALA A 147 11.75 -10.54 -27.60
CA ALA A 147 12.59 -9.69 -26.78
C ALA A 147 11.76 -8.69 -25.95
N ILE A 148 10.66 -8.15 -26.51
CA ILE A 148 9.71 -7.31 -25.77
C ILE A 148 9.04 -8.12 -24.65
N LYS A 149 8.56 -9.34 -24.95
CA LYS A 149 7.95 -10.24 -23.96
C LYS A 149 8.87 -10.52 -22.76
N LEU A 150 10.15 -10.77 -23.03
CA LEU A 150 11.15 -10.97 -21.98
C LEU A 150 11.35 -9.70 -21.12
N ARG A 151 11.43 -8.52 -21.74
CA ARG A 151 11.54 -7.24 -21.03
C ARG A 151 10.30 -6.92 -20.20
N LEU A 152 9.10 -7.28 -20.68
CA LEU A 152 7.88 -7.12 -19.90
C LEU A 152 7.90 -7.98 -18.63
N SER A 153 8.42 -9.20 -18.72
CA SER A 153 8.54 -10.11 -17.57
C SER A 153 9.51 -9.63 -16.49
N THR A 154 10.38 -8.64 -16.77
CA THR A 154 11.22 -8.00 -15.74
C THR A 154 10.52 -6.83 -15.03
N VAL A 155 9.35 -6.40 -15.53
CA VAL A 155 8.57 -5.28 -14.98
C VAL A 155 7.27 -5.78 -14.37
N LEU A 156 6.58 -6.71 -15.04
CA LEU A 156 5.37 -7.37 -14.57
C LEU A 156 5.73 -8.81 -14.14
N THR A 157 5.44 -9.16 -12.89
CA THR A 157 5.98 -10.38 -12.26
C THR A 157 4.96 -11.43 -11.85
N ALA A 158 3.67 -11.12 -12.01
CA ALA A 158 2.57 -12.04 -11.74
C ALA A 158 2.10 -12.77 -12.99
#